data_AF-A0A166DW79-F1
#
_entry.id   AF-A0A166DW79-F1
#
_cell.length_a   1.000
_cell.length_b   1.000
_cell.length_c   1.000
_cell.angle_alpha   90.00
_cell.angle_beta   90.00
_cell.angle_gamma   90.00
#
_symmetry.space_group_name_H-M   'P 1'
#
loop_
_entity.id
_entity.type
_entity.pdbx_description
1 polymer ?
#
loop_
_entity_poly.entity_id
_entity_poly.type
_entity_poly.pdbx_seq_one_letter_code
_entity_poly.pdbx_strand_id
1 'polypeptide(L)'
;MEALFEGLPELLEEGGEGTIEEAIQGGVESQAEAFANLVVDGVADGEEVVESSAEAMADGATEIKEAVAEGKSIAQTMQDGMKSMWDSKTKFANFIGKEVAKGALLVAGMKAMEQIMTTAAAAKPQSPVLAKRAVFIQGINKAEAIIDPIIKEWSAWLTKNFDKRDSYGEVPVPGMDISISRVQILQSQLSSFDAAQDKIHPLVMAAQQTEDVASVQALLDEWKKYVNSVLKLTTDIRDNEPKMVADGLKDHNDDVQAAYTALLLVV
;
A
#
# COMPACT_ATOMS: atom_id res chain seq x y z
N MET A 1 0.21 -20.64 5.38
CA MET A 1 0.08 -19.88 6.64
C MET A 1 1.02 -20.39 7.73
N GLU A 2 1.25 -21.71 7.90
CA GLU A 2 2.21 -22.23 8.91
C GLU A 2 3.64 -21.68 8.77
N ALA A 3 4.10 -21.33 7.56
CA ALA A 3 5.46 -20.80 7.36
C ALA A 3 5.63 -19.30 7.66
N LEU A 4 4.55 -18.55 7.95
CA LEU A 4 4.60 -17.10 8.21
C LEU A 4 4.82 -16.74 9.68
N PHE A 5 4.59 -17.68 10.61
CA PHE A 5 4.53 -17.39 12.05
C PHE A 5 5.30 -18.39 12.94
N GLU A 6 6.03 -19.35 12.35
CA GLU A 6 6.97 -20.22 13.07
C GLU A 6 8.18 -19.40 13.58
N GLY A 7 8.08 -18.93 14.83
CA GLY A 7 9.18 -18.25 15.53
C GLY A 7 8.75 -17.18 16.53
N LEU A 8 7.47 -16.78 16.52
CA LEU A 8 6.93 -15.77 17.43
C LEU A 8 6.66 -16.15 18.91
N PRO A 9 6.57 -17.43 19.34
CA PRO A 9 6.18 -17.74 20.72
C PRO A 9 7.17 -17.28 21.80
N GLU A 10 8.45 -17.05 21.50
CA GLU A 10 9.45 -16.77 22.54
C GLU A 10 9.56 -15.29 22.97
N LEU A 11 8.88 -14.35 22.28
CA LEU A 11 8.95 -12.91 22.60
C LEU A 11 7.67 -12.32 23.21
N LEU A 12 6.63 -13.12 23.41
CA LEU A 12 5.30 -12.68 23.86
C LEU A 12 4.89 -13.20 25.25
N GLU A 13 5.81 -13.71 26.06
CA GLU A 13 5.41 -14.29 27.37
C GLU A 13 4.74 -13.30 28.35
N GLU A 14 4.77 -11.98 28.13
CA GLU A 14 4.00 -11.06 28.97
C GLU A 14 3.44 -9.86 28.17
N GLY A 15 2.20 -9.97 27.66
CA GLY A 15 1.39 -8.77 27.35
C GLY A 15 0.36 -8.90 26.22
N GLY A 16 -0.89 -9.19 26.59
CA GLY A 16 -2.09 -8.93 25.79
C GLY A 16 -2.68 -10.16 25.10
N GLU A 17 -3.95 -10.48 25.42
CA GLU A 17 -4.71 -11.64 24.93
C GLU A 17 -5.13 -11.57 23.44
N GLY A 18 -4.32 -10.95 22.57
CA GLY A 18 -4.56 -10.93 21.13
C GLY A 18 -3.31 -11.32 20.37
N THR A 19 -3.42 -12.25 19.40
CA THR A 19 -2.26 -12.64 18.60
C THR A 19 -1.89 -11.53 17.60
N ILE A 20 -0.63 -11.48 17.17
CA ILE A 20 -0.19 -10.59 16.08
C ILE A 20 -1.04 -10.80 14.82
N GLU A 21 -1.50 -12.04 14.59
CA GLU A 21 -2.36 -12.41 13.47
C GLU A 21 -3.74 -11.74 13.57
N GLU A 22 -4.34 -11.71 14.77
CA GLU A 22 -5.62 -11.03 15.02
C GLU A 22 -5.50 -9.52 14.85
N ALA A 23 -4.40 -8.91 15.32
CA ALA A 23 -4.13 -7.49 15.14
C ALA A 23 -3.93 -7.12 13.65
N ILE A 24 -3.26 -7.99 12.88
CA ILE A 24 -3.07 -7.80 11.44
C ILE A 24 -4.42 -7.90 10.72
N GLN A 25 -5.22 -8.94 11.01
CA GLN A 25 -6.51 -9.15 10.35
C GLN A 25 -7.50 -8.00 10.61
N GLY A 26 -7.66 -7.56 11.87
CA GLY A 26 -8.54 -6.43 12.20
C GLY A 26 -8.06 -5.11 11.59
N GLY A 27 -6.74 -4.89 11.49
CA GLY A 27 -6.17 -3.73 10.83
C GLY A 27 -6.45 -3.67 9.32
N VAL A 28 -6.46 -4.83 8.65
CA VAL A 28 -6.78 -4.96 7.21
C VAL A 28 -8.25 -4.65 6.95
N GLU A 29 -9.14 -5.17 7.79
CA GLU A 29 -10.58 -4.96 7.67
C GLU A 29 -10.93 -3.47 7.75
N SER A 30 -10.44 -2.78 8.79
CA SER A 30 -10.70 -1.35 8.96
C SER A 30 -10.19 -0.48 7.80
N GLN A 31 -9.05 -0.84 7.21
CA GLN A 31 -8.46 -0.08 6.12
C GLN A 31 -9.16 -0.31 4.78
N ALA A 32 -9.60 -1.55 4.51
CA ALA A 32 -10.37 -1.86 3.31
C ALA A 32 -11.75 -1.20 3.36
N GLU A 33 -12.41 -1.21 4.52
CA GLU A 33 -13.69 -0.51 4.73
C GLU A 33 -13.55 1.01 4.59
N ALA A 34 -12.52 1.60 5.21
CA ALA A 34 -12.25 3.03 5.08
C ALA A 34 -12.01 3.44 3.61
N PHE A 35 -11.35 2.58 2.82
CA PHE A 35 -11.15 2.81 1.40
C PHE A 35 -12.47 2.72 0.61
N ALA A 36 -13.29 1.70 0.86
CA ALA A 36 -14.59 1.58 0.21
C ALA A 36 -15.47 2.82 0.48
N ASN A 37 -15.47 3.32 1.72
CA ASN A 37 -16.19 4.54 2.08
C ASN A 37 -15.65 5.79 1.37
N LEU A 38 -14.33 5.91 1.21
CA LEU A 38 -13.70 7.02 0.45
C LEU A 38 -14.23 7.09 -1.00
N VAL A 39 -14.46 5.93 -1.61
CA VAL A 39 -14.97 5.82 -2.99
C VAL A 39 -16.44 6.21 -3.06
N VAL A 40 -17.23 5.88 -2.04
CA VAL A 40 -18.65 6.25 -1.91
C VAL A 40 -18.82 7.76 -1.69
N ASP A 41 -18.06 8.35 -0.74
CA ASP A 41 -18.20 9.76 -0.34
C ASP A 41 -17.76 10.77 -1.42
N GLY A 42 -17.06 10.31 -2.46
CA GLY A 42 -16.46 11.16 -3.49
C GLY A 42 -17.44 11.85 -4.46
N VAL A 43 -18.75 11.67 -4.37
CA VAL A 43 -19.74 12.22 -5.32
C VAL A 43 -21.02 12.70 -4.63
N ALA A 44 -21.22 14.02 -4.59
CA ALA A 44 -22.55 14.60 -4.64
C ALA A 44 -23.00 14.60 -6.11
N ASP A 45 -24.15 13.97 -6.42
CA ASP A 45 -24.80 13.76 -7.73
C ASP A 45 -24.39 12.52 -8.56
N GLY A 46 -25.20 11.45 -8.49
CA GLY A 46 -25.31 10.39 -9.53
C GLY A 46 -25.31 8.94 -9.03
N GLU A 47 -26.47 8.48 -8.55
CA GLU A 47 -26.67 7.49 -7.46
C GLU A 47 -26.69 5.97 -7.82
N GLU A 48 -26.13 5.50 -8.94
CA GLU A 48 -26.16 4.03 -9.24
C GLU A 48 -24.81 3.44 -9.73
N VAL A 49 -23.95 4.23 -10.38
CA VAL A 49 -22.69 3.74 -10.97
C VAL A 49 -21.53 3.72 -9.94
N VAL A 50 -21.65 4.48 -8.84
CA VAL A 50 -20.64 4.53 -7.76
C VAL A 50 -20.79 3.34 -6.81
N GLU A 51 -22.03 2.95 -6.49
CA GLU A 51 -22.32 1.79 -5.62
C GLU A 51 -21.72 0.51 -6.23
N SER A 52 -21.94 0.27 -7.52
CA SER A 52 -21.32 -0.88 -8.22
C SER A 52 -19.79 -0.87 -8.27
N SER A 53 -19.13 0.29 -8.15
CA SER A 53 -17.67 0.37 -8.07
C SER A 53 -17.17 0.10 -6.66
N ALA A 54 -17.86 0.60 -5.64
CA ALA A 54 -17.56 0.34 -4.24
C ALA A 54 -17.79 -1.14 -3.89
N GLU A 55 -18.88 -1.74 -4.34
CA GLU A 55 -19.15 -3.17 -4.22
C GLU A 55 -18.06 -4.00 -4.89
N ALA A 56 -17.71 -3.68 -6.15
CA ALA A 56 -16.67 -4.42 -6.86
C ALA A 56 -15.31 -4.33 -6.17
N MET A 57 -14.96 -3.17 -5.60
CA MET A 57 -13.76 -3.01 -4.77
C MET A 57 -13.81 -3.84 -3.50
N ALA A 58 -14.95 -3.86 -2.81
CA ALA A 58 -15.15 -4.68 -1.62
C ALA A 58 -15.02 -6.17 -1.95
N ASP A 59 -15.56 -6.62 -3.09
CA ASP A 59 -15.38 -7.97 -3.61
C ASP A 59 -13.90 -8.27 -3.86
N GLY A 60 -13.18 -7.35 -4.53
CA GLY A 60 -11.75 -7.50 -4.80
C GLY A 60 -10.92 -7.59 -3.51
N ALA A 61 -11.23 -6.74 -2.52
CA ALA A 61 -10.60 -6.79 -1.22
C ALA A 61 -10.91 -8.11 -0.48
N THR A 62 -12.14 -8.61 -0.60
CA THR A 62 -12.56 -9.89 -0.02
C THR A 62 -11.83 -11.06 -0.66
N GLU A 63 -11.64 -11.07 -1.98
CA GLU A 63 -10.85 -12.10 -2.66
C GLU A 63 -9.40 -12.19 -2.13
N ILE A 64 -8.78 -11.05 -1.79
CA ILE A 64 -7.45 -11.03 -1.17
C ILE A 64 -7.50 -11.58 0.26
N LYS A 65 -8.50 -11.20 1.05
CA LYS A 65 -8.70 -11.74 2.40
C LYS A 65 -8.89 -13.26 2.37
N GLU A 66 -9.75 -13.76 1.50
CA GLU A 66 -9.98 -15.19 1.32
C GLU A 66 -8.73 -15.92 0.81
N ALA A 67 -8.00 -15.33 -0.15
CA ALA A 67 -6.74 -15.91 -0.61
C ALA A 67 -5.72 -16.04 0.52
N VAL A 68 -5.64 -15.05 1.42
CA VAL A 68 -4.81 -15.14 2.63
C VAL A 68 -5.31 -16.25 3.56
N ALA A 69 -6.60 -16.28 3.87
CA ALA A 69 -7.20 -17.26 4.77
C ALA A 69 -7.08 -18.71 4.26
N GLU A 70 -7.07 -18.90 2.94
CA GLU A 70 -6.93 -20.20 2.30
C GLU A 70 -5.47 -20.55 1.96
N GLY A 71 -4.52 -19.66 2.26
CA GLY A 71 -3.10 -19.83 1.93
C GLY A 71 -2.81 -19.86 0.42
N LYS A 72 -3.69 -19.28 -0.40
CA LYS A 72 -3.51 -19.12 -1.84
C LYS A 72 -2.50 -18.00 -2.15
N SER A 73 -1.90 -18.09 -3.33
CA SER A 73 -0.97 -17.06 -3.81
C SER A 73 -1.72 -15.79 -4.18
N ILE A 74 -1.48 -14.69 -3.43
CA ILE A 74 -1.99 -13.36 -3.75
C ILE A 74 -1.51 -12.92 -5.14
N ALA A 75 -0.25 -13.20 -5.49
CA ALA A 75 0.31 -12.83 -6.80
C ALA A 75 -0.45 -13.47 -7.97
N GLN A 76 -0.93 -14.70 -7.81
CA GLN A 76 -1.76 -15.37 -8.81
C GLN A 76 -3.12 -14.66 -8.96
N THR A 77 -3.78 -14.36 -7.83
CA THR A 77 -5.06 -13.61 -7.80
C THR A 77 -4.94 -12.25 -8.49
N MET A 78 -3.81 -11.56 -8.30
CA MET A 78 -3.52 -10.28 -8.96
C MET A 78 -3.33 -10.43 -10.47
N GLN A 79 -2.54 -11.42 -10.92
CA GLN A 79 -2.27 -11.65 -12.34
C GLN A 79 -3.54 -11.96 -13.14
N ASP A 80 -4.47 -12.70 -12.55
CA ASP A 80 -5.72 -13.05 -13.22
C ASP A 80 -6.64 -11.82 -13.37
N GLY A 81 -6.66 -10.92 -12.38
CA GLY A 81 -7.37 -9.64 -12.47
C GLY A 81 -6.80 -8.71 -13.54
N MET A 82 -5.47 -8.59 -13.62
CA MET A 82 -4.79 -7.63 -14.48
C MET A 82 -5.15 -7.78 -15.97
N LYS A 83 -5.32 -9.01 -16.47
CA LYS A 83 -5.58 -9.28 -17.90
C LYS A 83 -6.87 -8.66 -18.42
N SER A 84 -7.86 -8.47 -17.54
CA SER A 84 -9.21 -8.05 -17.92
C SER A 84 -9.67 -6.78 -17.20
N MET A 85 -8.81 -6.18 -16.38
CA MET A 85 -9.17 -5.02 -15.57
C MET A 85 -9.66 -3.83 -16.40
N TRP A 86 -9.22 -3.70 -17.65
CA TRP A 86 -9.63 -2.61 -18.54
C TRP A 86 -10.96 -2.85 -19.28
N ASP A 87 -11.55 -4.04 -19.20
CA ASP A 87 -12.76 -4.37 -19.99
C ASP A 87 -14.00 -3.60 -19.48
N SER A 88 -14.04 -3.26 -18.20
CA SER A 88 -15.16 -2.51 -17.60
C SER A 88 -14.74 -1.81 -16.30
N LYS A 89 -15.51 -0.79 -15.92
CA LYS A 89 -15.34 -0.07 -14.65
C LYS A 89 -15.41 -1.01 -13.45
N THR A 90 -16.32 -1.98 -13.46
CA THR A 90 -16.47 -2.99 -12.39
C THR A 90 -15.21 -3.84 -12.25
N LYS A 91 -14.66 -4.37 -13.36
CA LYS A 91 -13.43 -5.16 -13.30
C LYS A 91 -12.23 -4.33 -12.86
N PHE A 92 -12.16 -3.07 -13.32
CA PHE A 92 -11.14 -2.13 -12.91
C PHE A 92 -11.23 -1.87 -11.39
N ALA A 93 -12.42 -1.55 -10.90
CA ALA A 93 -12.69 -1.31 -9.48
C ALA A 93 -12.33 -2.53 -8.62
N ASN A 94 -12.72 -3.74 -9.04
CA ASN A 94 -12.31 -4.98 -8.37
C ASN A 94 -10.79 -5.15 -8.31
N PHE A 95 -10.08 -4.89 -9.40
CA PHE A 95 -8.62 -4.93 -9.41
C PHE A 95 -7.99 -3.90 -8.45
N ILE A 96 -8.47 -2.66 -8.44
CA ILE A 96 -8.00 -1.63 -7.49
C ILE A 96 -8.29 -2.06 -6.04
N GLY A 97 -9.45 -2.65 -5.77
CA GLY A 97 -9.79 -3.20 -4.45
C GLY A 97 -8.78 -4.26 -3.98
N LYS A 98 -8.31 -5.10 -4.91
CA LYS A 98 -7.26 -6.10 -4.63
C LYS A 98 -5.92 -5.44 -4.29
N GLU A 99 -5.48 -4.44 -5.06
CA GLU A 99 -4.23 -3.71 -4.79
C GLU A 99 -4.26 -3.03 -3.42
N VAL A 100 -5.37 -2.39 -3.07
CA VAL A 100 -5.52 -1.71 -1.78
C VAL A 100 -5.54 -2.71 -0.62
N ALA A 101 -6.23 -3.84 -0.75
CA ALA A 101 -6.24 -4.86 0.29
C ALA A 101 -4.86 -5.48 0.51
N LYS A 102 -4.07 -5.68 -0.56
CA LYS A 102 -2.67 -6.12 -0.45
C LYS A 102 -1.80 -5.09 0.26
N GLY A 103 -1.93 -3.80 -0.07
CA GLY A 103 -1.26 -2.72 0.66
C GLY A 103 -1.64 -2.68 2.14
N ALA A 104 -2.92 -2.83 2.47
CA ALA A 104 -3.41 -2.84 3.84
C ALA A 104 -2.81 -3.98 4.69
N LEU A 105 -2.60 -5.16 4.09
CA LEU A 105 -1.90 -6.29 4.74
C LEU A 105 -0.47 -5.93 5.13
N LEU A 106 0.26 -5.25 4.25
CA LEU A 106 1.62 -4.80 4.53
C LEU A 106 1.64 -3.77 5.67
N VAL A 107 0.76 -2.76 5.61
CA VAL A 107 0.65 -1.73 6.66
C VAL A 107 0.34 -2.35 8.01
N ALA A 108 -0.60 -3.29 8.06
CA ALA A 108 -0.98 -3.97 9.29
C ALA A 108 0.19 -4.79 9.87
N GLY A 109 0.93 -5.53 9.03
CA GLY A 109 2.14 -6.25 9.43
C GLY A 109 3.23 -5.33 9.99
N MET A 110 3.43 -4.16 9.37
CA MET A 110 4.39 -3.15 9.82
C MET A 110 4.01 -2.51 11.16
N LYS A 111 2.71 -2.26 11.41
CA LYS A 111 2.22 -1.78 12.71
C LYS A 111 2.41 -2.81 13.81
N ALA A 112 2.13 -4.07 13.53
CA ALA A 112 2.39 -5.14 14.50
C ALA A 112 3.88 -5.24 14.85
N MET A 113 4.76 -5.11 13.85
CA MET A 113 6.21 -5.10 14.08
C MET A 113 6.66 -3.91 14.96
N GLU A 114 6.10 -2.71 14.75
CA GLU A 114 6.40 -1.56 15.61
C GLU A 114 6.02 -1.84 17.05
N GLN A 115 4.83 -2.40 17.29
CA GLN A 115 4.37 -2.74 18.63
C GLN A 115 5.33 -3.72 19.33
N ILE A 116 5.77 -4.76 18.62
CA ILE A 116 6.72 -5.75 19.15
C ILE A 116 8.06 -5.08 19.51
N MET A 117 8.64 -4.32 18.57
CA MET A 117 9.97 -3.74 18.77
C MET A 117 9.98 -2.62 19.82
N THR A 118 8.93 -1.82 19.88
CA THR A 118 8.79 -0.76 20.91
C THR A 118 8.59 -1.35 22.30
N THR A 119 7.79 -2.41 22.42
CA THR A 119 7.62 -3.15 23.68
C THR A 119 8.93 -3.79 24.13
N ALA A 120 9.66 -4.44 23.21
CA ALA A 120 10.96 -5.04 23.50
C ALA A 120 12.01 -3.99 23.93
N ALA A 121 12.04 -2.83 23.27
CA ALA A 121 12.92 -1.73 23.64
C ALA A 121 12.58 -1.14 25.02
N ALA A 122 11.29 -1.01 25.35
CA ALA A 122 10.84 -0.54 26.66
C ALA A 122 11.17 -1.53 27.78
N ALA A 123 11.08 -2.84 27.51
CA ALA A 123 11.45 -3.89 28.46
C ALA A 123 12.96 -3.95 28.72
N LYS A 124 13.79 -3.58 27.73
CA LYS A 124 15.26 -3.58 27.81
C LYS A 124 15.84 -2.21 27.41
N PRO A 125 15.61 -1.15 28.20
CA PRO A 125 15.93 0.23 27.82
C PRO A 125 17.44 0.51 27.69
N GLN A 126 18.28 -0.35 28.25
CA GLN A 126 19.73 -0.25 28.16
C GLN A 126 20.30 -0.84 26.85
N SER A 127 19.46 -1.46 26.01
CA SER A 127 19.90 -2.06 24.74
C SER A 127 19.88 -1.04 23.60
N PRO A 128 21.05 -0.55 23.14
CA PRO A 128 21.11 0.37 22.01
C PRO A 128 20.63 -0.29 20.71
N VAL A 129 20.75 -1.61 20.59
CA VAL A 129 20.27 -2.38 19.43
C VAL A 129 18.75 -2.35 19.34
N LEU A 130 18.04 -2.64 20.44
CA LEU A 130 16.58 -2.64 20.46
C LEU A 130 16.01 -1.22 20.28
N ALA A 131 16.63 -0.23 20.93
CA ALA A 131 16.28 1.17 20.73
C ALA A 131 16.41 1.58 19.25
N LYS A 132 17.51 1.20 18.60
CA LYS A 132 17.75 1.54 17.19
C LYS A 132 16.77 0.84 16.24
N ARG A 133 16.49 -0.45 16.45
CA ARG A 133 15.48 -1.19 15.67
C ARG A 133 14.09 -0.55 15.80
N ALA A 134 13.69 -0.18 17.02
CA ALA A 134 12.41 0.50 17.26
C ALA A 134 12.35 1.86 16.54
N VAL A 135 13.41 2.67 16.61
CA VAL A 135 13.50 3.96 15.89
C VAL A 135 13.34 3.79 14.38
N PHE A 136 13.95 2.75 13.80
CA PHE A 136 13.84 2.48 12.36
C PHE A 136 12.40 2.16 11.94
N ILE A 137 11.75 1.23 12.63
CA ILE A 137 10.37 0.86 12.31
C ILE A 137 9.39 2.01 12.57
N GLN A 138 9.57 2.76 13.66
CA GLN A 138 8.79 3.98 13.91
C GLN A 138 8.94 5.01 12.79
N GLY A 139 10.16 5.17 12.27
CA GLY A 139 10.45 6.03 11.13
C GLY A 139 9.68 5.60 9.88
N ILE A 140 9.71 4.29 9.59
CA ILE A 140 8.96 3.70 8.47
C ILE A 140 7.46 3.93 8.63
N ASN A 141 6.88 3.60 9.79
CA ASN A 141 5.43 3.71 10.00
C ASN A 141 4.94 5.15 10.01
N LYS A 142 5.76 6.10 10.46
CA LYS A 142 5.45 7.54 10.32
C LYS A 142 5.40 7.99 8.87
N ALA A 143 6.33 7.53 8.04
CA ALA A 143 6.28 7.81 6.61
C ALA A 143 5.06 7.15 5.97
N GLU A 144 4.78 5.89 6.32
CA GLU A 144 3.66 5.15 5.75
C GLU A 144 2.29 5.74 6.11
N ALA A 145 2.13 6.30 7.31
CA ALA A 145 0.92 7.00 7.70
C ALA A 145 0.61 8.23 6.81
N ILE A 146 1.59 8.74 6.07
CA ILE A 146 1.41 9.80 5.06
C ILE A 146 1.18 9.18 3.68
N ILE A 147 1.95 8.15 3.31
CA ILE A 147 1.96 7.58 1.96
C ILE A 147 0.72 6.73 1.65
N ASP A 148 0.29 5.88 2.57
CA ASP A 148 -0.83 4.96 2.33
C ASP A 148 -2.14 5.70 1.99
N PRO A 149 -2.56 6.76 2.72
CA PRO A 149 -3.73 7.55 2.35
C PRO A 149 -3.63 8.19 0.96
N ILE A 150 -2.44 8.64 0.54
CA ILE A 150 -2.22 9.25 -0.77
C ILE A 150 -2.42 8.24 -1.89
N ILE A 151 -1.82 7.04 -1.75
CA ILE A 151 -1.98 5.97 -2.74
C ILE A 151 -3.45 5.55 -2.85
N LYS A 152 -4.14 5.40 -1.71
CA LYS A 152 -5.58 5.14 -1.67
C LYS A 152 -6.38 6.25 -2.36
N GLU A 153 -6.06 7.52 -2.11
CA GLU A 153 -6.75 8.62 -2.78
C GLU A 153 -6.59 8.58 -4.30
N TRP A 154 -5.37 8.36 -4.81
CA TRP A 154 -5.11 8.23 -6.24
C TRP A 154 -5.81 7.02 -6.86
N SER A 155 -5.81 5.88 -6.16
CA SER A 155 -6.54 4.67 -6.57
C SER A 155 -8.06 4.92 -6.65
N ALA A 156 -8.64 5.60 -5.67
CA ALA A 156 -10.05 5.98 -5.69
C ALA A 156 -10.35 6.97 -6.83
N TRP A 157 -9.45 7.93 -7.08
CA TRP A 157 -9.59 8.88 -8.19
C TRP A 157 -9.61 8.15 -9.55
N LEU A 158 -8.74 7.15 -9.75
CA LEU A 158 -8.69 6.35 -10.97
C LEU A 158 -10.02 5.64 -11.22
N THR A 159 -10.59 4.99 -10.20
CA THR A 159 -11.87 4.29 -10.35
C THR A 159 -13.01 5.25 -10.61
N LYS A 160 -13.05 6.38 -9.91
CA LYS A 160 -14.05 7.43 -10.14
C LYS A 160 -14.03 7.94 -11.58
N ASN A 161 -12.83 8.11 -12.14
CA ASN A 161 -12.62 8.73 -13.45
C ASN A 161 -12.40 7.72 -14.58
N PHE A 162 -12.64 6.43 -14.35
CA PHE A 162 -12.45 5.36 -15.34
C PHE A 162 -13.18 5.64 -16.67
N ASP A 163 -14.40 6.15 -16.60
CA ASP A 163 -15.22 6.43 -17.80
C ASP A 163 -14.70 7.64 -18.59
N LYS A 164 -13.90 8.50 -17.96
CA LYS A 164 -13.24 9.65 -18.59
C LYS A 164 -11.84 9.34 -19.10
N ARG A 165 -11.35 8.10 -18.98
CA ARG A 165 -9.94 7.76 -19.20
C ARG A 165 -9.38 8.21 -20.55
N ASP A 166 -10.19 8.18 -21.60
CA ASP A 166 -9.78 8.56 -22.96
C ASP A 166 -9.62 10.09 -23.10
N SER A 167 -10.27 10.89 -22.24
CA SER A 167 -10.24 12.36 -22.31
C SER A 167 -8.90 12.96 -21.85
N TYR A 168 -8.13 12.22 -21.06
CA TYR A 168 -6.83 12.66 -20.54
C TYR A 168 -5.73 12.56 -21.60
N GLY A 169 -5.96 11.80 -22.66
CA GLY A 169 -5.06 11.65 -23.80
C GLY A 169 -4.05 10.52 -23.62
N GLU A 170 -3.15 10.43 -24.59
CA GLU A 170 -2.21 9.32 -24.74
C GLU A 170 -0.78 9.83 -24.95
N VAL A 171 0.19 8.98 -24.63
CA VAL A 171 1.60 9.20 -24.87
C VAL A 171 2.08 8.19 -25.93
N PRO A 172 2.64 8.64 -27.06
CA PRO A 172 3.18 7.73 -28.06
C PRO A 172 4.42 7.01 -27.52
N VAL A 173 4.55 5.72 -27.83
CA VAL A 173 5.72 4.94 -27.42
C VAL A 173 6.83 5.11 -28.46
N PRO A 174 8.00 5.65 -28.10
CA PRO A 174 9.08 5.88 -29.05
C PRO A 174 9.49 4.60 -29.79
N GLY A 175 9.52 4.65 -31.12
CA GLY A 175 9.90 3.51 -31.95
C GLY A 175 8.83 2.44 -32.14
N MET A 176 7.61 2.68 -31.66
CA MET A 176 6.44 1.80 -31.88
C MET A 176 5.27 2.62 -32.42
N ASP A 177 4.42 2.01 -33.24
CA ASP A 177 3.16 2.63 -33.71
C ASP A 177 2.03 2.35 -32.70
N ILE A 178 2.31 2.57 -31.41
CA ILE A 178 1.37 2.40 -30.31
C ILE A 178 1.44 3.62 -29.40
N SER A 179 0.30 3.96 -28.82
CA SER A 179 0.16 4.97 -27.77
C SER A 179 -0.38 4.32 -26.51
N ILE A 180 0.03 4.82 -25.35
CA ILE A 180 -0.46 4.36 -24.04
C ILE A 180 -1.29 5.48 -23.43
N SER A 181 -2.48 5.17 -22.91
CA SER A 181 -3.31 6.14 -22.20
C SER A 181 -2.58 6.65 -20.97
N ARG A 182 -2.68 7.95 -20.68
CA ARG A 182 -2.10 8.52 -19.45
C ARG A 182 -2.68 7.88 -18.19
N VAL A 183 -3.96 7.48 -18.21
CA VAL A 183 -4.57 6.75 -17.09
C VAL A 183 -3.94 5.37 -16.90
N GLN A 184 -3.58 4.69 -17.99
CA GLN A 184 -2.84 3.42 -17.92
C GLN A 184 -1.43 3.63 -17.38
N ILE A 185 -0.77 4.75 -17.70
CA ILE A 185 0.54 5.10 -17.14
C ILE A 185 0.43 5.31 -15.63
N LEU A 186 -0.50 6.15 -15.18
CA LEU A 186 -0.73 6.39 -13.75
C LEU A 186 -1.06 5.09 -13.00
N GLN A 187 -1.99 4.30 -13.52
CA GLN A 187 -2.34 3.01 -12.95
C GLN A 187 -1.12 2.06 -12.91
N SER A 188 -0.33 1.98 -13.96
CA SER A 188 0.88 1.16 -13.99
C SER A 188 1.95 1.64 -13.00
N GLN A 189 2.05 2.95 -12.76
CA GLN A 189 2.95 3.52 -11.76
C GLN A 189 2.47 3.16 -10.35
N LEU A 190 1.17 3.22 -10.08
CA LEU A 190 0.60 2.74 -8.80
C LEU A 190 0.83 1.23 -8.62
N SER A 191 0.57 0.40 -9.63
CA SER A 191 0.87 -1.04 -9.57
C SER A 191 2.37 -1.33 -9.43
N SER A 192 3.26 -0.42 -9.83
CA SER A 192 4.69 -0.61 -9.60
C SER A 192 5.05 -0.55 -8.11
N PHE A 193 4.23 0.12 -7.29
CA PHE A 193 4.35 0.09 -5.84
C PHE A 193 4.08 -1.31 -5.31
N ASP A 194 3.18 -2.07 -5.94
CA ASP A 194 2.93 -3.47 -5.60
C ASP A 194 4.19 -4.35 -5.78
N ALA A 195 4.90 -4.14 -6.89
CA ALA A 195 6.16 -4.84 -7.14
C ALA A 195 7.27 -4.43 -6.15
N ALA A 196 7.20 -3.22 -5.59
CA ALA A 196 8.08 -2.82 -4.49
C ALA A 196 7.66 -3.48 -3.17
N GLN A 197 6.36 -3.62 -2.90
CA GLN A 197 5.84 -4.34 -1.74
C GLN A 197 6.26 -5.82 -1.75
N ASP A 198 6.33 -6.48 -2.91
CA ASP A 198 6.85 -7.85 -3.04
C ASP A 198 8.32 -7.99 -2.59
N LYS A 199 9.13 -6.92 -2.70
CA LYS A 199 10.51 -6.90 -2.19
C LYS A 199 10.59 -6.58 -0.71
N ILE A 200 9.65 -5.77 -0.22
CA ILE A 200 9.57 -5.35 1.18
C ILE A 200 9.09 -6.51 2.05
N HIS A 201 8.12 -7.30 1.59
CA HIS A 201 7.55 -8.41 2.35
C HIS A 201 8.60 -9.39 2.94
N PRO A 202 9.56 -9.94 2.16
CA PRO A 202 10.59 -10.80 2.74
C PRO A 202 11.52 -10.06 3.72
N LEU A 203 11.71 -8.75 3.57
CA LEU A 203 12.49 -7.93 4.51
C LEU A 203 11.74 -7.71 5.83
N VAL A 204 10.41 -7.59 5.78
CA VAL A 204 9.55 -7.56 6.97
C VAL A 204 9.68 -8.88 7.75
N MET A 205 9.61 -10.01 7.05
CA MET A 205 9.81 -11.34 7.67
C MET A 205 11.19 -11.47 8.30
N ALA A 206 12.24 -11.06 7.57
CA ALA A 206 13.60 -11.08 8.11
C ALA A 206 13.72 -10.18 9.36
N ALA A 207 13.24 -8.93 9.30
CA ALA A 207 13.30 -7.97 10.41
C ALA A 207 12.55 -8.43 11.66
N GLN A 208 11.50 -9.24 11.52
CA GLN A 208 10.78 -9.88 12.62
C GLN A 208 11.57 -11.02 13.26
N GLN A 209 12.25 -11.83 12.46
CA GLN A 209 12.93 -13.04 12.92
C GLN A 209 14.35 -12.79 13.46
N THR A 210 15.01 -11.71 13.06
CA THR A 210 16.39 -11.43 13.50
C THR A 210 16.43 -10.50 14.72
N GLU A 211 17.49 -10.60 15.52
CA GLU A 211 17.78 -9.63 16.59
C GLU A 211 18.71 -8.50 16.15
N ASP A 212 19.15 -8.50 14.88
CA ASP A 212 20.17 -7.59 14.38
C ASP A 212 19.60 -6.28 13.83
N VAL A 213 20.44 -5.25 13.84
CA VAL A 213 20.09 -3.93 13.30
C VAL A 213 20.13 -3.93 11.76
N ALA A 214 20.94 -4.80 11.15
CA ALA A 214 21.18 -4.79 9.71
C ALA A 214 19.94 -5.18 8.89
N SER A 215 19.12 -6.09 9.40
CA SER A 215 17.89 -6.56 8.76
C SER A 215 16.83 -5.46 8.76
N VAL A 216 16.69 -4.75 9.88
CA VAL A 216 15.79 -3.59 9.99
C VAL A 216 16.31 -2.40 9.17
N GLN A 217 17.63 -2.22 9.07
CA GLN A 217 18.24 -1.22 8.20
C GLN A 217 17.95 -1.51 6.71
N ALA A 218 18.06 -2.77 6.28
CA ALA A 218 17.75 -3.16 4.91
C ALA A 218 16.28 -2.87 4.57
N LEU A 219 15.37 -3.15 5.51
CA LEU A 219 13.95 -2.78 5.38
C LEU A 219 13.77 -1.25 5.28
N LEU A 220 14.43 -0.47 6.13
CA LEU A 220 14.41 1.00 6.08
C LEU A 220 14.93 1.53 4.74
N ASP A 221 16.00 0.95 4.20
CA ASP A 221 16.60 1.38 2.94
C ASP A 221 15.70 1.06 1.73
N GLU A 222 15.02 -0.09 1.73
CA GLU A 222 14.03 -0.40 0.70
C GLU A 222 12.80 0.51 0.83
N TRP A 223 12.37 0.83 2.05
CA TRP A 223 11.28 1.78 2.28
C TRP A 223 11.62 3.20 1.80
N LYS A 224 12.87 3.65 1.97
CA LYS A 224 13.36 4.91 1.40
C LYS A 224 13.23 4.92 -0.12
N LYS A 225 13.52 3.81 -0.81
CA LYS A 225 13.34 3.71 -2.27
C LYS A 225 11.86 3.73 -2.66
N TYR A 226 11.01 3.07 -1.87
CA TYR A 226 9.57 3.08 -2.05
C TYR A 226 9.01 4.50 -1.97
N VAL A 227 9.26 5.21 -0.87
CA VAL A 227 8.79 6.60 -0.68
C VAL A 227 9.36 7.54 -1.75
N ASN A 228 10.62 7.36 -2.16
CA ASN A 228 11.19 8.12 -3.27
C ASN A 228 10.51 7.84 -4.62
N SER A 229 9.98 6.63 -4.83
CA SER A 229 9.22 6.30 -6.04
C SER A 229 7.86 7.01 -6.02
N VAL A 230 7.22 7.09 -4.85
CA VAL A 230 6.00 7.89 -4.66
C VAL A 230 6.27 9.38 -4.90
N LEU A 231 7.41 9.90 -4.43
CA LEU A 231 7.83 11.29 -4.65
C LEU A 231 7.99 11.60 -6.15
N LYS A 232 8.57 10.66 -6.91
CA LYS A 232 8.68 10.79 -8.36
C LYS A 232 7.31 10.81 -9.03
N LEU A 233 6.38 9.95 -8.57
CA LEU A 233 5.02 9.93 -9.12
C LEU A 233 4.28 11.24 -8.87
N THR A 234 4.31 11.79 -7.65
CA THR A 234 3.64 13.07 -7.39
C THR A 234 4.27 14.23 -8.16
N THR A 235 5.59 14.18 -8.41
CA THR A 235 6.26 15.13 -9.31
C THR A 235 5.76 14.99 -10.75
N ASP A 236 5.62 13.74 -11.23
CA ASP A 236 5.10 13.43 -12.55
C ASP A 236 3.64 13.87 -12.73
N ILE A 237 2.78 13.62 -11.73
CA ILE A 237 1.38 14.09 -11.71
C ILE A 237 1.33 15.62 -11.87
N ARG A 238 2.12 16.35 -11.06
CA ARG A 238 2.17 17.81 -11.10
C ARG A 238 2.62 18.34 -12.46
N ASP A 239 3.68 17.75 -13.01
CA ASP A 239 4.37 18.32 -14.17
C ASP A 239 3.76 17.84 -15.50
N ASN A 240 3.19 16.62 -15.53
CA ASN A 240 2.78 15.95 -16.76
C ASN A 240 1.29 15.60 -16.84
N GLU A 241 0.51 15.68 -15.75
CA GLU A 241 -0.91 15.29 -15.73
C GLU A 241 -1.91 16.42 -15.43
N PRO A 242 -1.79 17.61 -16.07
CA PRO A 242 -2.59 18.79 -15.72
C PRO A 242 -4.10 18.60 -15.91
N LYS A 243 -4.52 17.74 -16.85
CA LYS A 243 -5.95 17.43 -17.04
C LYS A 243 -6.51 16.57 -15.91
N MET A 244 -5.72 15.63 -15.39
CA MET A 244 -6.15 14.80 -14.27
C MET A 244 -6.22 15.64 -12.98
N VAL A 245 -5.24 16.53 -12.80
CA VAL A 245 -5.24 17.50 -11.68
C VAL A 245 -6.45 18.43 -11.75
N ALA A 246 -6.80 18.91 -12.95
CA ALA A 246 -8.01 19.71 -13.15
C ALA A 246 -9.31 18.94 -12.81
N ASP A 247 -9.32 17.62 -13.03
CA ASP A 247 -10.41 16.70 -12.65
C ASP A 247 -10.27 16.17 -11.21
N GLY A 248 -9.44 16.83 -10.39
CA GLY A 248 -9.38 16.63 -8.94
C GLY A 248 -8.36 15.60 -8.45
N LEU A 249 -7.43 15.14 -9.30
CA LEU A 249 -6.28 14.35 -8.83
C LEU A 249 -5.37 15.27 -8.02
N LYS A 250 -5.20 15.01 -6.72
CA LYS A 250 -4.38 15.89 -5.88
C LYS A 250 -2.90 15.63 -6.07
N ASP A 251 -2.16 16.74 -6.08
CA ASP A 251 -0.71 16.75 -5.92
C ASP A 251 -0.37 16.73 -4.43
N HIS A 252 0.46 15.77 -4.03
CA HIS A 252 0.97 15.59 -2.67
C HIS A 252 2.49 15.77 -2.59
N ASN A 253 3.09 16.54 -3.51
CA ASN A 253 4.54 16.68 -3.62
C ASN A 253 5.18 17.08 -2.28
N ASP A 254 4.63 18.10 -1.64
CA ASP A 254 5.17 18.63 -0.38
C ASP A 254 5.03 17.63 0.77
N ASP A 255 3.88 16.93 0.87
CA ASP A 255 3.62 15.92 1.89
C ASP A 255 4.60 14.74 1.76
N VAL A 256 4.76 14.23 0.54
CA VAL A 256 5.64 13.09 0.24
C VAL A 256 7.11 13.50 0.39
N GLN A 257 7.48 14.71 -0.01
CA GLN A 257 8.83 15.25 0.17
C GLN A 257 9.18 15.39 1.65
N ALA A 258 8.23 15.87 2.47
CA ALA A 258 8.42 15.96 3.92
C ALA A 258 8.57 14.57 4.54
N ALA A 259 7.73 13.60 4.17
CA ALA A 259 7.83 12.21 4.62
C ALA A 259 9.18 11.58 4.25
N TYR A 260 9.63 11.76 3.00
CA TYR A 260 10.91 11.26 2.52
C TYR A 260 12.08 11.88 3.29
N THR A 261 12.05 13.20 3.47
CA THR A 261 13.10 13.92 4.20
C THR A 261 13.18 13.45 5.66
N ALA A 262 12.03 13.29 6.32
CA ALA A 262 11.99 12.75 7.68
C ALA A 262 12.57 11.34 7.75
N LEU A 263 12.25 10.48 6.77
CA LEU A 263 12.76 9.11 6.70
C LEU A 263 14.28 9.05 6.45
N LEU A 264 14.85 9.99 5.70
CA LEU A 264 16.30 10.11 5.49
C LEU A 264 17.06 10.48 6.76
N LEU A 265 16.42 11.16 7.70
CA LEU A 265 17.00 11.58 8.98
C LEU A 265 16.96 10.47 10.05
N VAL A 266 16.33 9.33 9.77
CA VAL A 266 16.33 8.16 10.65
C VAL A 266 17.71 7.50 10.60
N VAL A 267 18.43 7.53 11.73
CA VAL A 267 19.83 7.09 11.90
C VAL A 267 20.08 6.20 13.12
#